data_AF-J2RZD6-F1
#
_entry.id   AF-J2RZD6-F1
#
_cell.length_a   1.000
_cell.length_b   1.000
_cell.length_c   1.000
_cell.angle_alpha   90.00
_cell.angle_beta   90.00
_cell.angle_gamma   90.00
#
_symmetry.space_group_name_H-M   'P 1'
#
loop_
_entity.id
_entity.type
_entity.pdbx_description
1 polymer ?
#
loop_
_entity_poly.entity_id
_entity_poly.type
_entity_poly.pdbx_seq_one_letter_code
_entity_poly.pdbx_strand_id
1 'polypeptide(L)'
;MSVALYLMVPLAGWNLAAIKDGVWYFNPVAWQLLFVLGGAAAIHSQRPRLPESRPLVRQPLFVSAALYVVAAGVLTVLWRWPDIHDAVVPASVQNFLYPISKTDLSPVRLLHFLALAYVTAKLIPDSGWTQNWLAQQCCRMGRFSLEIFCLGVLLAPLADMVNALTDDAFAMQIFTALVGAGLMALLAMWLEFNKRLNRSLKTVPA
;
A
#
# COMPACT_ATOMS: atom_id res chain seq x y z
N MET A 1 -3.08 17.47 15.05
CA MET A 1 -4.34 17.77 14.33
C MET A 1 -4.88 16.57 13.55
N SER A 2 -4.11 15.92 12.66
CA SER A 2 -4.64 14.82 11.82
C SER A 2 -5.16 13.60 12.60
N VAL A 3 -4.56 13.26 13.74
CA VAL A 3 -5.04 12.18 14.63
C VAL A 3 -6.39 12.54 15.27
N ALA A 4 -6.59 13.80 15.66
CA ALA A 4 -7.85 14.25 16.25
C ALA A 4 -8.99 14.25 15.22
N LEU A 5 -8.70 14.63 13.97
CA LEU A 5 -9.67 14.55 12.87
C LEU A 5 -10.00 13.11 12.49
N TYR A 6 -9.01 12.20 12.49
CA TYR A 6 -9.25 10.77 12.26
C TYR A 6 -10.12 10.14 13.34
N LEU A 7 -9.89 10.46 14.60
CA LEU A 7 -10.70 9.94 15.73
C LEU A 7 -12.14 10.46 15.71
N MET A 8 -12.39 11.65 15.14
CA MET A 8 -13.74 12.18 14.98
C MET A 8 -14.57 11.43 13.93
N VAL A 9 -13.97 10.74 12.96
CA VAL A 9 -14.73 10.03 11.91
C VAL A 9 -15.59 8.88 12.47
N PRO A 10 -15.04 7.90 13.23
CA PRO A 10 -15.86 6.82 13.79
C PRO A 10 -16.77 7.27 14.94
N LEU A 11 -16.48 8.41 15.59
CA LEU A 11 -17.28 8.96 16.69
C LEU A 11 -18.43 9.87 16.23
N ALA A 12 -18.26 10.60 15.12
CA ALA A 12 -19.23 11.58 14.61
C ALA A 12 -19.88 11.18 13.28
N GLY A 13 -19.45 10.08 12.64
CA GLY A 13 -20.02 9.60 11.37
C GLY A 13 -19.82 10.56 10.19
N TRP A 14 -18.84 11.46 10.30
CA TRP A 14 -18.59 12.49 9.28
C TRP A 14 -17.98 11.87 8.03
N ASN A 15 -18.84 11.62 7.03
CA ASN A 15 -18.44 11.36 5.66
C ASN A 15 -19.02 12.45 4.75
N LEU A 16 -18.29 12.85 3.72
CA LEU A 16 -18.79 13.80 2.74
C LEU A 16 -19.85 13.12 1.87
N ALA A 17 -20.93 13.84 1.58
CA ALA A 17 -21.96 13.39 0.65
C ALA A 17 -21.39 13.33 -0.77
N ALA A 18 -21.59 12.20 -1.45
CA ALA A 18 -21.28 12.03 -2.87
C ALA A 18 -22.45 12.49 -3.73
N ILE A 19 -22.18 12.85 -4.99
CA ILE A 19 -23.22 13.24 -5.94
C ILE A 19 -24.09 12.00 -6.26
N LYS A 20 -25.40 12.10 -5.98
CA LYS A 20 -26.48 11.07 -5.99
C LYS A 20 -26.68 10.24 -4.71
N ASP A 21 -27.09 10.89 -3.61
CA ASP A 21 -27.58 10.23 -2.37
C ASP A 21 -26.68 9.09 -1.83
N GLY A 22 -25.40 9.13 -2.18
CA GLY A 22 -24.40 8.16 -1.79
C GLY A 22 -23.41 8.78 -0.82
N VAL A 23 -22.78 7.97 0.01
CA VAL A 23 -21.62 8.40 0.80
C VAL A 23 -20.35 8.25 -0.02
N TRP A 24 -19.36 9.12 0.16
CA TRP A 24 -18.06 8.94 -0.49
C TRP A 24 -17.46 7.59 -0.11
N TYR A 25 -17.15 6.76 -1.11
CA TYR A 25 -16.57 5.41 -0.92
C TYR A 25 -15.24 5.44 -0.15
N PHE A 26 -14.50 6.54 -0.26
CA PHE A 26 -13.28 6.81 0.49
C PHE A 26 -13.45 8.12 1.25
N ASN A 27 -13.56 8.05 2.58
CA ASN A 27 -13.66 9.25 3.40
C ASN A 27 -12.32 10.01 3.42
N PRO A 28 -12.21 11.19 2.77
CA PRO A 28 -10.94 11.91 2.67
C PRO A 28 -10.39 12.34 4.04
N VAL A 29 -11.27 12.52 5.03
CA VAL A 29 -10.91 12.88 6.42
C VAL A 29 -10.29 11.72 7.17
N ALA A 30 -10.69 10.48 6.88
CA ALA A 30 -10.06 9.30 7.47
C ALA A 30 -8.73 8.96 6.77
N TRP A 31 -8.69 9.10 5.45
CA TRP A 31 -7.55 8.72 4.62
C TRP A 31 -6.37 9.70 4.70
N GLN A 32 -6.59 10.97 5.05
CA GLN A 32 -5.50 11.94 5.27
C GLN A 32 -4.47 11.44 6.29
N LEU A 33 -4.89 10.65 7.29
CA LEU A 33 -4.00 10.12 8.31
C LEU A 33 -2.95 9.18 7.69
N LEU A 34 -3.33 8.34 6.73
CA LEU A 34 -2.39 7.45 6.04
C LEU A 34 -1.32 8.23 5.28
N PHE A 35 -1.70 9.31 4.60
CA PHE A 35 -0.74 10.16 3.90
C PHE A 35 0.22 10.85 4.86
N VAL A 36 -0.28 11.35 5.99
CA VAL A 36 0.54 11.98 7.04
C VAL A 36 1.48 10.96 7.70
N LEU A 37 0.99 9.76 8.02
CA LEU A 37 1.79 8.68 8.59
C LEU A 37 2.86 8.21 7.60
N GLY A 38 2.50 8.04 6.32
CA GLY A 38 3.43 7.70 5.25
C GLY A 38 4.53 8.75 5.08
N GLY A 39 4.17 10.04 5.08
CA GLY A 39 5.12 11.14 5.04
C GLY A 39 6.03 11.19 6.27
N ALA A 40 5.48 11.03 7.47
CA ALA A 40 6.25 10.96 8.71
C ALA A 40 7.21 9.77 8.72
N ALA A 41 6.77 8.60 8.26
CA ALA A 41 7.60 7.41 8.12
C ALA A 41 8.74 7.63 7.11
N ALA A 42 8.46 8.27 5.97
CA ALA A 42 9.46 8.60 4.95
C ALA A 42 10.52 9.61 5.44
N ILE A 43 10.14 10.58 6.27
CA ILE A 43 11.09 11.50 6.90
C ILE A 43 11.92 10.76 7.97
N HIS A 44 11.27 9.90 8.76
CA HIS A 44 11.94 9.14 9.82
C HIS A 44 12.86 8.02 9.27
N SER A 45 12.62 7.52 8.06
CA SER A 45 13.50 6.55 7.38
C SER A 45 14.74 7.20 6.74
N GLN A 46 14.71 8.51 6.46
CA GLN A 46 15.86 9.25 5.93
C GLN A 46 16.89 9.63 7.00
N ARG A 47 16.56 9.47 8.29
CA ARG A 47 17.50 9.70 9.39
C ARG A 47 18.49 8.54 9.46
N PRO A 48 19.81 8.80 9.59
CA PRO A 48 20.79 7.74 9.80
C PRO A 48 20.43 6.98 11.07
N ARG A 49 20.12 5.69 10.93
CA ARG A 49 19.87 4.78 12.06
C ARG A 49 21.14 4.01 12.35
N LEU A 50 21.48 3.93 13.63
CA LEU A 50 22.47 2.97 14.09
C LEU A 50 21.94 1.56 13.77
N PRO A 51 22.79 0.63 13.29
CA PRO A 51 22.39 -0.76 13.08
C PRO A 51 21.78 -1.30 14.37
N GLU A 52 20.49 -1.62 14.35
CA GLU A 52 19.86 -2.28 15.49
C GLU A 52 20.41 -3.70 15.59
N SER A 53 21.34 -3.92 16.52
CA SER A 53 21.98 -5.21 16.77
C SER A 53 21.08 -6.22 17.49
N ARG A 54 19.85 -5.82 17.86
CA ARG A 54 18.90 -6.69 18.56
C ARG A 54 18.19 -7.60 17.56
N PRO A 55 18.21 -8.94 17.76
CA PRO A 55 17.50 -9.86 16.88
C PRO A 55 16.00 -9.54 16.88
N LEU A 56 15.35 -9.64 15.71
CA LEU A 56 13.95 -9.25 15.51
C LEU A 56 12.99 -9.90 16.50
N VAL A 57 13.26 -11.15 16.88
CA VAL A 57 12.48 -11.95 17.85
C VAL A 57 12.48 -11.33 19.25
N ARG A 58 13.47 -10.50 19.59
CA ARG A 58 13.55 -9.78 20.88
C ARG A 58 12.91 -8.40 20.83
N GLN A 59 12.32 -8.00 19.71
CA GLN A 59 11.61 -6.73 19.59
C GLN A 59 10.11 -6.96 19.87
N PRO A 60 9.58 -6.59 21.05
CA PRO A 60 8.20 -6.92 21.45
C PRO A 60 7.16 -6.35 20.48
N LEU A 61 7.42 -5.18 19.90
CA LEU A 61 6.57 -4.55 18.88
C LEU A 61 6.55 -5.33 17.56
N PHE A 62 7.67 -5.94 17.17
CA PHE A 62 7.73 -6.76 15.97
C PHE A 62 6.97 -8.07 16.18
N VAL A 63 7.16 -8.73 17.32
CA VAL A 63 6.47 -9.98 17.66
C VAL A 63 4.97 -9.77 17.75
N SER A 64 4.51 -8.69 18.40
CA SER A 64 3.07 -8.39 18.49
C SER A 64 2.47 -8.06 17.13
N ALA A 65 3.15 -7.27 16.30
CA ALA A 65 2.70 -6.95 14.94
C ALA A 65 2.67 -8.19 14.04
N ALA A 66 3.71 -9.04 14.10
CA ALA A 66 3.78 -10.28 13.34
C ALA A 66 2.68 -11.26 13.75
N LEU A 67 2.47 -11.46 15.05
CA LEU A 67 1.40 -12.30 15.58
C LEU A 67 0.02 -11.80 15.14
N TYR A 68 -0.20 -10.49 15.19
CA TYR A 68 -1.44 -9.88 14.73
C TYR A 68 -1.67 -10.10 13.22
N VAL A 69 -0.64 -9.95 12.39
CA VAL A 69 -0.73 -10.19 10.94
C VAL A 69 -1.03 -11.65 10.64
N VAL A 70 -0.35 -12.59 11.31
CA VAL A 70 -0.62 -14.03 11.17
C VAL A 70 -2.03 -14.37 11.62
N ALA A 71 -2.47 -13.87 12.77
CA ALA A 71 -3.84 -14.10 13.26
C ALA A 71 -4.89 -13.55 12.28
N ALA A 72 -4.69 -12.35 11.75
CA ALA A 72 -5.57 -11.78 10.73
C ALA A 72 -5.57 -12.60 9.43
N GLY A 73 -4.41 -13.13 8.99
CA GLY A 73 -4.30 -14.02 7.84
C GLY A 73 -4.99 -15.37 8.04
N VAL A 74 -4.88 -15.93 9.24
CA VAL A 74 -5.60 -17.16 9.61
C VAL A 74 -7.10 -16.91 9.59
N LEU A 75 -7.58 -15.81 10.18
CA LEU A 75 -9.00 -15.44 10.15
C LEU A 75 -9.54 -15.25 8.72
N THR A 76 -8.77 -14.61 7.82
CA THR A 76 -9.20 -14.44 6.42
C THR A 76 -9.24 -15.77 5.66
N VAL A 77 -8.31 -16.69 5.92
CA VAL A 77 -8.32 -18.04 5.34
C VAL A 77 -9.48 -18.87 5.90
N LEU A 78 -9.73 -18.81 7.21
CA LEU A 78 -10.88 -19.47 7.84
C LEU A 78 -12.20 -18.98 7.26
N TRP A 79 -12.29 -17.71 6.86
CA TRP A 79 -13.49 -17.17 6.23
C TRP A 79 -13.82 -17.81 4.87
N ARG A 80 -12.86 -18.48 4.23
CA ARG A 80 -13.10 -19.27 3.01
C ARG A 80 -13.86 -20.57 3.31
N TRP A 81 -13.91 -21.00 4.59
CA TRP A 81 -14.50 -22.26 5.08
C TRP A 81 -15.50 -21.95 6.22
N PRO A 82 -16.75 -21.58 5.89
CA PRO A 82 -17.74 -21.07 6.85
C PRO A 82 -18.00 -22.00 8.03
N ASP A 83 -18.04 -23.31 7.80
CA ASP A 83 -18.36 -24.34 8.81
C ASP A 83 -17.34 -24.38 9.96
N ILE A 84 -16.07 -24.05 9.68
CA ILE A 84 -14.98 -24.04 10.67
C ILE A 84 -14.90 -22.66 11.33
N HIS A 85 -15.16 -21.60 10.57
CA HIS A 85 -15.15 -20.23 11.06
C HIS A 85 -16.18 -20.02 12.19
N ASP A 86 -17.40 -20.51 12.00
CA ASP A 86 -18.49 -20.30 12.96
C ASP A 86 -18.35 -21.15 14.24
N ALA A 87 -17.58 -22.25 14.17
CA ALA A 87 -17.23 -23.07 15.33
C ALA A 87 -16.08 -22.48 16.17
N VAL A 88 -15.17 -21.72 15.55
CA VAL A 88 -13.92 -21.25 16.17
C VAL A 88 -13.99 -19.78 16.60
N VAL A 89 -14.79 -18.95 15.92
CA VAL A 89 -14.87 -17.51 16.19
C VAL A 89 -16.13 -17.17 16.98
N PRO A 90 -16.03 -16.75 18.26
CA PRO A 90 -17.19 -16.35 19.04
C PRO A 90 -17.96 -15.19 18.40
N ALA A 91 -19.29 -15.24 18.44
CA ALA A 91 -20.17 -14.21 17.87
C ALA A 91 -19.90 -12.78 18.42
N SER A 92 -19.34 -12.66 19.62
CA SER A 92 -18.90 -11.38 20.22
C SER A 92 -17.68 -10.76 19.50
N VAL A 93 -16.73 -11.59 19.05
CA VAL A 93 -15.59 -11.16 18.23
C VAL A 93 -16.08 -10.79 16.83
N GLN A 94 -17.06 -11.52 16.29
CA GLN A 94 -17.70 -11.14 15.03
C GLN A 94 -18.36 -9.77 15.15
N ASN A 95 -19.21 -9.52 16.15
CA ASN A 95 -19.89 -8.22 16.30
C ASN A 95 -18.93 -7.03 16.54
N PHE A 96 -17.78 -7.23 17.20
CA PHE A 96 -16.79 -6.17 17.39
C PHE A 96 -15.89 -5.97 16.16
N LEU A 97 -15.60 -7.05 15.43
CA LEU A 97 -14.78 -7.02 14.22
C LEU A 97 -15.59 -6.61 12.98
N TYR A 98 -16.91 -6.80 12.94
CA TYR A 98 -17.73 -6.66 11.74
C TYR A 98 -18.29 -5.28 11.37
N PRO A 99 -18.05 -4.15 12.05
CA PRO A 99 -18.10 -2.87 11.37
C PRO A 99 -16.73 -2.61 10.71
N ILE A 100 -16.26 -3.54 9.87
CA ILE A 100 -15.15 -3.26 8.93
C ILE A 100 -15.72 -2.42 7.78
N SER A 101 -16.15 -1.19 8.10
CA SER A 101 -16.52 -0.18 7.11
C SER A 101 -15.32 0.05 6.20
N LYS A 102 -15.46 -0.31 4.92
CA LYS A 102 -14.47 0.03 3.89
C LYS A 102 -14.36 1.54 3.69
N THR A 103 -15.43 2.24 4.03
CA THR A 103 -15.68 3.65 3.76
C THR A 103 -14.92 4.58 4.72
N ASP A 104 -14.91 4.25 6.01
CA ASP A 104 -14.36 5.11 7.07
C ASP A 104 -12.96 4.74 7.53
N LEU A 105 -12.29 3.84 6.78
CA LEU A 105 -10.96 3.32 7.12
C LEU A 105 -10.93 2.82 8.58
N SER A 106 -11.69 1.75 8.86
CA SER A 106 -11.78 1.14 10.20
C SER A 106 -10.41 1.11 10.89
N PRO A 107 -10.30 1.55 12.16
CA PRO A 107 -9.05 1.56 12.92
C PRO A 107 -8.31 0.23 12.91
N VAL A 108 -9.05 -0.87 12.86
CA VAL A 108 -8.51 -2.22 12.76
C VAL A 108 -7.79 -2.44 11.43
N ARG A 109 -8.33 -1.94 10.31
CA ARG A 109 -7.69 -2.06 8.99
C ARG A 109 -6.46 -1.17 8.89
N LEU A 110 -6.52 0.05 9.43
CA LEU A 110 -5.36 0.93 9.51
C LEU A 110 -4.24 0.29 10.32
N LEU A 111 -4.57 -0.27 11.49
CA LEU A 111 -3.61 -0.97 12.35
C LEU A 111 -3.05 -2.21 11.65
N HIS A 112 -3.88 -2.97 10.94
CA HIS A 112 -3.43 -4.10 10.14
C HIS A 112 -2.48 -3.70 9.01
N PHE A 113 -2.84 -2.67 8.25
CA PHE A 113 -1.97 -2.14 7.19
C PHE A 113 -0.64 -1.66 7.76
N LEU A 114 -0.65 -0.93 8.88
CA LEU A 114 0.57 -0.44 9.53
C LEU A 114 1.41 -1.57 10.11
N ALA A 115 0.79 -2.58 10.73
CA ALA A 115 1.46 -3.77 11.23
C ALA A 115 2.12 -4.55 10.09
N LEU A 116 1.41 -4.76 8.98
CA LEU A 116 1.94 -5.42 7.79
C LEU A 116 3.08 -4.63 7.17
N ALA A 117 2.94 -3.30 7.03
CA ALA A 117 3.99 -2.43 6.52
C ALA A 117 5.25 -2.45 7.42
N TYR A 118 5.07 -2.43 8.74
CA TYR A 118 6.16 -2.50 9.71
C TYR A 118 6.88 -3.86 9.68
N VAL A 119 6.12 -4.96 9.71
CA VAL A 119 6.65 -6.33 9.64
C VAL A 119 7.39 -6.54 8.33
N THR A 120 6.81 -6.12 7.21
CA THR A 120 7.44 -6.21 5.89
C THR A 120 8.73 -5.39 5.84
N ALA A 121 8.72 -4.14 6.31
CA ALA A 121 9.92 -3.30 6.33
C ALA A 121 11.06 -3.87 7.19
N LYS A 122 10.73 -4.60 8.27
CA LYS A 122 11.72 -5.26 9.14
C LYS A 122 12.20 -6.61 8.60
N LEU A 123 11.32 -7.36 7.94
CA LEU A 123 11.64 -8.67 7.37
C LEU A 123 12.40 -8.60 6.05
N ILE A 124 12.23 -7.51 5.29
CA ILE A 124 12.99 -7.31 4.06
C ILE A 124 14.48 -7.25 4.40
N PRO A 125 15.29 -8.22 3.94
CA PRO A 125 16.72 -8.23 4.21
C PRO A 125 17.39 -7.07 3.45
N ASP A 126 18.38 -6.44 4.07
CA ASP A 126 19.33 -5.56 3.36
C ASP A 126 20.25 -6.36 2.39
N SER A 127 20.20 -7.70 2.45
CA SER A 127 21.02 -8.58 1.63
C SER A 127 20.33 -8.96 0.30
N GLY A 128 21.05 -8.76 -0.81
CA GLY A 128 20.91 -9.46 -2.09
C GLY A 128 19.58 -9.34 -2.84
N TRP A 129 18.48 -9.86 -2.28
CA TRP A 129 17.18 -9.99 -2.95
C TRP A 129 16.55 -8.64 -3.31
N THR A 130 16.73 -7.64 -2.45
CA THR A 130 16.32 -6.24 -2.69
C THR A 130 17.15 -5.53 -3.75
N GLN A 131 18.33 -6.07 -4.09
CA GLN A 131 19.19 -5.51 -5.13
C GLN A 131 18.89 -6.09 -6.52
N ASN A 132 17.98 -7.07 -6.64
CA ASN A 132 17.56 -7.61 -7.93
C ASN A 132 16.97 -6.51 -8.81
N TRP A 133 17.24 -6.57 -10.12
CA TRP A 133 16.79 -5.55 -11.08
C TRP A 133 15.28 -5.32 -11.02
N LEU A 134 14.49 -6.40 -10.95
CA LEU A 134 13.02 -6.32 -10.81
C LEU A 134 12.60 -5.61 -9.54
N ALA A 135 13.20 -5.97 -8.39
CA ALA A 135 12.91 -5.33 -7.11
C ALA A 135 13.25 -3.83 -7.17
N GLN A 136 14.39 -3.47 -7.78
CA GLN A 136 14.75 -2.07 -7.98
C GLN A 136 13.76 -1.32 -8.88
N GLN A 137 13.26 -1.94 -9.96
CA GLN A 137 12.24 -1.33 -10.81
C GLN A 137 10.94 -1.13 -10.05
N CYS A 138 10.45 -2.13 -9.32
CA CYS A 138 9.26 -1.99 -8.48
C CYS A 138 9.42 -0.87 -7.45
N CYS A 139 10.59 -0.77 -6.79
CA CYS A 139 10.88 0.32 -5.85
C CYS A 139 10.94 1.70 -6.54
N ARG A 140 11.48 1.79 -7.76
CA ARG A 140 11.49 3.04 -8.55
C ARG A 140 10.07 3.43 -8.94
N MET A 141 9.27 2.47 -9.38
CA MET A 141 7.88 2.71 -9.72
C MET A 141 7.08 3.19 -8.50
N GLY A 142 7.30 2.57 -7.34
CA GLY A 142 6.69 3.01 -6.08
C GLY A 142 7.09 4.42 -5.63
N ARG A 143 8.28 4.90 -6.00
CA ARG A 143 8.73 6.27 -5.68
C ARG A 143 7.98 7.36 -6.46
N PHE A 144 7.53 7.04 -7.68
CA PHE A 144 6.77 7.92 -8.57
C PHE A 144 5.37 7.34 -8.80
N SER A 145 4.73 6.88 -7.73
CA SER A 145 3.48 6.13 -7.81
C SER A 145 2.34 6.95 -8.43
N LEU A 146 2.35 8.27 -8.27
CA LEU A 146 1.31 9.15 -8.82
C LEU A 146 1.44 9.25 -10.33
N GLU A 147 2.64 9.56 -10.83
CA GLU A 147 2.92 9.72 -12.26
C GLU A 147 2.69 8.42 -13.01
N ILE A 148 3.08 7.30 -12.41
CA ILE A 148 2.90 5.97 -13.00
C ILE A 148 1.43 5.53 -12.95
N PHE A 149 0.71 5.88 -11.88
CA PHE A 149 -0.73 5.67 -11.84
C PHE A 149 -1.44 6.45 -12.95
N CYS A 150 -1.10 7.72 -13.14
CA CYS A 150 -1.64 8.53 -14.24
C CYS A 150 -1.36 7.89 -15.61
N LEU A 151 -0.14 7.40 -15.82
CA LEU A 151 0.20 6.67 -17.05
C LEU A 151 -0.63 5.38 -17.19
N GLY A 152 -0.78 4.61 -16.10
CA GLY A 152 -1.56 3.37 -16.08
C GLY A 152 -3.04 3.59 -16.42
N VAL A 153 -3.65 4.67 -15.92
CA VAL A 153 -5.04 5.05 -16.26
C VAL A 153 -5.20 5.31 -17.76
N LEU A 154 -4.18 5.83 -18.43
CA LEU A 154 -4.18 6.05 -19.88
C LEU A 154 -3.87 4.77 -20.66
N LEU A 155 -2.95 3.94 -20.18
CA LEU A 155 -2.53 2.71 -20.84
C LEU A 155 -3.56 1.59 -20.74
N ALA A 156 -4.31 1.49 -19.65
CA ALA A 156 -5.24 0.38 -19.43
C ALA A 156 -6.35 0.30 -20.52
N PRO A 157 -7.07 1.38 -20.87
CA PRO A 157 -8.04 1.35 -21.96
C PRO A 157 -7.40 1.07 -23.34
N LEU A 158 -6.17 1.53 -23.57
CA LEU A 158 -5.44 1.28 -24.82
C LEU A 158 -5.06 -0.20 -24.96
N ALA A 159 -4.60 -0.81 -23.87
CA ALA A 159 -4.30 -2.25 -23.82
C ALA A 159 -5.58 -3.08 -24.03
N ASP A 160 -6.67 -2.69 -23.40
CA ASP A 160 -7.98 -3.34 -23.54
C ASP A 160 -8.48 -3.28 -24.99
N MET A 161 -8.39 -2.11 -25.63
CA MET A 161 -8.72 -1.94 -27.05
C MET A 161 -7.89 -2.85 -27.96
N VAL A 162 -6.58 -2.96 -27.73
CA VAL A 162 -5.70 -3.82 -28.54
C VAL A 162 -6.01 -5.30 -28.33
N ASN A 163 -6.34 -5.71 -27.10
CA ASN A 163 -6.73 -7.09 -26.80
C ASN A 163 -8.07 -7.43 -27.46
N ALA A 164 -9.05 -6.52 -27.40
CA ALA A 164 -10.36 -6.69 -28.03
C ALA A 164 -10.26 -6.82 -29.57
N LEU A 165 -9.31 -6.12 -30.20
CA LEU A 165 -9.04 -6.24 -31.65
C LEU A 165 -8.42 -7.57 -32.05
N THR A 166 -7.91 -8.35 -31.09
CA THR A 166 -7.27 -9.66 -31.33
C THR A 166 -8.03 -10.80 -30.66
N ASP A 167 -9.36 -10.64 -30.52
CA ASP A 167 -10.26 -11.63 -29.91
C ASP A 167 -9.78 -12.14 -28.53
N ASP A 168 -9.18 -11.25 -27.73
CA ASP A 168 -8.66 -11.55 -26.40
C ASP A 168 -7.64 -12.71 -26.37
N ALA A 169 -6.88 -12.90 -27.46
CA ALA A 169 -5.84 -13.92 -27.51
C ALA A 169 -4.88 -13.82 -26.30
N PHE A 170 -4.67 -14.93 -25.61
CA PHE A 170 -3.84 -14.98 -24.39
C PHE A 170 -2.42 -14.41 -24.60
N ALA A 171 -1.83 -14.67 -25.77
CA ALA A 171 -0.54 -14.12 -26.14
C ALA A 171 -0.55 -12.58 -26.23
N MET A 172 -1.65 -12.00 -26.73
CA MET A 172 -1.80 -10.55 -26.81
C MET A 172 -2.03 -9.91 -25.44
N GLN A 173 -2.78 -10.57 -24.55
CA GLN A 173 -2.92 -10.11 -23.17
C GLN A 173 -1.57 -10.05 -22.43
N ILE A 174 -0.75 -11.09 -22.58
CA ILE A 174 0.60 -11.11 -22.01
C ILE A 174 1.45 -10.01 -22.66
N PHE A 175 1.41 -9.89 -23.98
CA PHE A 175 2.19 -8.89 -24.71
C PHE A 175 1.83 -7.47 -24.27
N THR A 176 0.55 -7.11 -24.25
CA THR A 176 0.08 -5.78 -23.85
C THR A 176 0.39 -5.51 -22.38
N ALA A 177 0.29 -6.51 -21.50
CA ALA A 177 0.70 -6.39 -20.10
C ALA A 177 2.21 -6.14 -19.95
N LEU A 178 3.06 -6.87 -20.68
CA LEU A 178 4.51 -6.69 -20.65
C LEU A 178 4.92 -5.34 -21.22
N VAL A 179 4.30 -4.89 -22.32
CA VAL A 179 4.53 -3.56 -22.90
C VAL A 179 4.11 -2.46 -21.92
N GLY A 180 2.93 -2.58 -21.31
CA GLY A 180 2.45 -1.64 -20.29
C GLY A 180 3.40 -1.56 -19.09
N ALA A 181 3.83 -2.72 -18.57
CA ALA A 181 4.82 -2.79 -17.49
C ALA A 181 6.16 -2.15 -17.89
N GLY A 182 6.62 -2.40 -19.12
CA GLY A 182 7.83 -1.81 -19.68
C GLY A 182 7.75 -0.29 -19.77
N LEU A 183 6.65 0.26 -20.28
CA LEU A 183 6.42 1.70 -20.37
C LEU A 183 6.39 2.37 -19.00
N MET A 184 5.73 1.74 -18.01
CA MET A 184 5.72 2.24 -16.63
C MET A 184 7.12 2.22 -16.00
N ALA A 185 7.91 1.16 -16.23
CA ALA A 185 9.30 1.08 -15.75
C ALA A 185 10.19 2.13 -16.44
N LEU A 186 10.04 2.35 -17.74
CA LEU A 186 10.76 3.37 -18.51
C LEU A 186 10.48 4.78 -17.98
N LEU A 187 9.20 5.11 -17.74
CA LEU A 187 8.82 6.40 -17.16
C LEU A 187 9.46 6.58 -15.78
N ALA A 188 9.42 5.55 -14.93
CA ALA A 188 10.05 5.59 -13.61
C ALA A 188 11.56 5.85 -13.69
N MET A 189 12.24 5.22 -14.66
CA MET A 189 13.68 5.44 -14.88
C MET A 189 13.96 6.86 -15.39
N TRP A 190 13.13 7.38 -16.28
CA TRP A 190 13.26 8.74 -16.80
C TRP A 190 13.09 9.79 -15.70
N LEU A 191 12.08 9.65 -14.84
CA LEU A 191 11.83 10.56 -13.72
C LEU A 191 12.98 10.55 -12.71
N GLU A 192 13.50 9.37 -12.38
CA GLU A 192 14.66 9.21 -11.51
C GLU A 192 15.91 9.90 -12.11
N PHE A 193 16.15 9.73 -13.41
CA PHE A 193 17.26 10.37 -14.12
C PHE A 193 17.14 11.90 -14.09
N ASN A 194 15.97 12.45 -14.40
CA ASN A 194 15.72 13.89 -14.36
C ASN A 194 15.93 14.48 -12.96
N LYS A 195 15.50 13.76 -11.92
CA LYS A 195 15.72 14.15 -10.52
C LYS A 195 17.21 14.19 -10.15
N ARG A 196 18.01 13.25 -10.65
CA ARG A 196 19.47 13.20 -10.43
C ARG A 196 20.19 14.36 -11.11
N LEU A 197 19.82 14.66 -12.36
CA LEU A 197 20.37 15.81 -13.09
C LEU A 197 20.10 17.13 -12.36
N ASN A 198 18.84 17.37 -11.97
CA ASN A 198 18.46 18.59 -11.25
C ASN A 198 19.15 18.73 -9.90
N ARG A 199 19.47 17.63 -9.21
CA ARG A 199 20.24 17.66 -7.97
C ARG A 199 21.70 18.02 -8.21
N SER A 200 22.31 17.48 -9.28
CA SER A 200 23.70 17.77 -9.68
C SER A 200 23.90 19.24 -10.03
N LEU A 201 22.96 19.82 -10.79
CA LEU A 201 23.00 21.24 -11.18
C LEU A 201 22.94 22.19 -9.98
N LYS A 202 22.24 21.83 -8.90
CA LYS A 202 22.18 22.64 -7.67
C LYS A 202 23.44 22.58 -6.80
N THR A 203 24.30 21.58 -7.00
CA THR A 203 25.50 21.35 -6.18
C THR A 203 26.79 21.90 -6.78
N VAL A 204 26.75 22.44 -8.00
CA VAL A 204 27.87 23.17 -8.60
C VAL A 204 27.79 24.63 -8.10
N PRO A 205 28.67 25.08 -7.19
CA PRO A 205 28.72 26.50 -6.83
C PRO A 205 29.12 27.31 -8.06
N ALA A 206 28.45 28.44 -8.25
CA ALA A 206 28.74 29.42 -9.30
C ALA A 206 30.12 30.07 -9.10
#